data_AF-A0A959RDW9-F1
#
_entry.id   AF-A0A959RDW9-F1
#
_cell.length_a   1.000
_cell.length_b   1.000
_cell.length_c   1.000
_cell.angle_alpha   90.00
_cell.angle_beta   90.00
_cell.angle_gamma   90.00
#
_symmetry.space_group_name_H-M   'P 1'
#
loop_
_entity.id
_entity.type
_entity.pdbx_description
1 polymer ?
#
loop_
_entity_poly.entity_id
_entity_poly.type
_entity_poly.pdbx_seq_one_letter_code
_entity_poly.pdbx_strand_id
1 'polypeptide(L)'
;MKFYKLAILFLAFSLTTSVSSVLAQDDDDDDDDGMEEMDEEEWQRQMDELTTRKNDLMSQLNSLNSDVDALKQMNKNKDGELEKAENDLYASVGATKSQVADYRRKFEALEKKINSKSGSKEDAEKEFAEIEASKIRCLPEFWDRYQAMKKKLADWNVGPSGYTVVKGDCLWKIAGMKQHYGNPRLWPAIWEANRDGVVSAPARTPKTIPNPNLIYPGQVLRIPTMTEELKKKTLSTSWRKYYKPKTRMKKTTTPKDDMKKDEKK
;
A
#
# COMPACT_ATOMS: atom_id res chain seq x y z
N MET A 1 31.60 12.83 -12.47
CA MET A 1 33.02 13.01 -12.84
C MET A 1 33.25 14.47 -13.24
N LYS A 2 33.83 15.24 -12.33
CA LYS A 2 34.75 16.39 -12.49
C LYS A 2 34.69 17.21 -13.79
N PHE A 3 33.68 18.07 -13.94
CA PHE A 3 33.61 19.12 -14.99
C PHE A 3 34.76 20.13 -14.96
N TYR A 4 35.46 20.25 -13.83
CA TYR A 4 36.63 21.12 -13.68
C TYR A 4 37.88 20.63 -14.44
N LYS A 5 37.90 19.38 -14.93
CA LYS A 5 39.00 18.89 -15.78
C LYS A 5 38.91 19.39 -17.23
N LEU A 6 37.72 19.80 -17.68
CA LEU A 6 37.49 20.33 -19.02
C LEU A 6 37.83 21.83 -19.11
N ALA A 7 37.65 22.57 -18.01
CA ALA A 7 37.99 24.00 -17.94
C ALA A 7 39.50 24.27 -17.95
N ILE A 8 40.32 23.38 -17.37
CA ILE A 8 41.79 23.51 -17.35
C ILE A 8 42.40 23.24 -18.73
N LEU A 9 41.71 22.48 -19.59
CA LEU A 9 42.20 22.13 -20.93
C LEU A 9 41.97 23.26 -21.95
N PHE A 10 41.01 24.16 -21.70
CA PHE A 10 40.77 25.35 -22.52
C PHE A 10 41.71 26.53 -22.20
N LEU A 11 42.36 26.52 -21.04
CA LEU A 11 43.31 27.58 -20.63
C LEU A 11 44.76 27.26 -21.03
N ALA A 12 45.04 26.02 -21.46
CA ALA A 12 46.35 25.58 -21.93
C ALA A 12 46.49 25.57 -23.46
N PHE A 13 45.42 25.88 -24.21
CA PHE A 13 45.41 25.86 -25.68
C PHE A 13 45.39 27.25 -26.33
N SER A 14 45.54 28.34 -25.56
CA SER A 14 45.72 29.70 -26.10
C SER A 14 47.19 30.15 -26.18
N LEU A 15 48.15 29.25 -25.99
CA LEU A 15 49.58 29.60 -25.94
C LEU A 15 50.45 28.81 -26.93
N THR A 16 49.93 28.45 -28.12
CA THR A 16 50.76 27.85 -29.18
C THR A 16 50.26 28.19 -30.60
N THR A 17 50.59 29.38 -31.10
CA THR A 17 50.65 29.75 -32.53
C THR A 17 51.61 30.95 -32.59
N SER A 18 52.77 30.98 -33.27
CA SER A 18 53.28 30.17 -34.38
C SER A 18 54.79 30.40 -34.50
N VAL A 19 55.54 29.35 -34.83
CA VAL A 19 56.85 29.46 -35.47
C VAL A 19 56.59 29.49 -36.98
N SER A 20 57.03 30.53 -37.69
CA SER A 20 57.08 30.52 -39.15
C SER A 20 58.50 30.72 -39.62
N SER A 21 59.02 29.70 -40.29
CA SER A 21 60.28 29.66 -41.00
C SER A 21 60.27 30.65 -42.18
N VAL A 22 61.40 31.33 -42.34
CA VAL A 22 61.81 32.19 -43.46
C VAL A 22 61.79 31.43 -44.80
N LEU A 23 61.03 31.92 -45.79
CA LEU A 23 61.36 31.92 -47.23
C LEU A 23 60.65 33.10 -47.94
N ALA A 24 61.36 33.69 -48.89
CA ALA A 24 61.17 34.99 -49.52
C ALA A 24 59.97 35.11 -50.49
N GLN A 25 59.39 36.31 -50.61
CA GLN A 25 59.38 37.14 -51.82
C GLN A 25 58.58 38.43 -51.58
N ASP A 26 59.12 39.53 -52.08
CA ASP A 26 58.52 40.86 -52.19
C ASP A 26 57.15 40.80 -52.90
N ASP A 27 56.17 41.56 -52.40
CA ASP A 27 55.35 42.51 -53.17
C ASP A 27 54.21 43.07 -52.28
N ASP A 28 53.95 44.35 -52.49
CA ASP A 28 53.05 45.25 -51.76
C ASP A 28 51.59 44.77 -51.67
N ASP A 29 50.96 45.04 -50.51
CA ASP A 29 49.61 45.61 -50.33
C ASP A 29 48.88 45.06 -49.07
N ASP A 30 48.40 46.02 -48.28
CA ASP A 30 47.27 45.97 -47.35
C ASP A 30 47.41 45.32 -45.95
N ASP A 31 47.01 46.15 -44.97
CA ASP A 31 46.66 45.89 -43.57
C ASP A 31 47.82 45.74 -42.55
N ASP A 32 48.39 46.88 -42.15
CA ASP A 32 49.09 47.09 -40.87
C ASP A 32 48.10 46.87 -39.71
N ASP A 33 47.95 45.62 -39.31
CA ASP A 33 47.19 45.19 -38.14
C ASP A 33 47.96 45.62 -36.88
N GLY A 34 47.79 46.90 -36.52
CA GLY A 34 48.39 47.55 -35.35
C GLY A 34 47.97 46.85 -34.06
N MET A 35 48.71 45.81 -33.68
CA MET A 35 48.72 45.26 -32.34
C MET A 35 49.40 46.28 -31.43
N GLU A 36 48.63 47.26 -30.93
CA GLU A 36 49.10 48.23 -29.93
C GLU A 36 49.74 47.49 -28.74
N GLU A 37 51.06 47.56 -28.64
CA GLU A 37 51.80 47.06 -27.48
C GLU A 37 51.33 47.85 -26.25
N MET A 38 50.71 47.15 -25.29
CA MET A 38 50.27 47.73 -24.02
C MET A 38 51.45 48.39 -23.31
N ASP A 39 51.37 49.70 -23.08
CA ASP A 39 52.41 50.49 -22.41
C ASP A 39 52.73 49.92 -21.01
N GLU A 40 54.00 50.00 -20.59
CA GLU A 40 54.52 49.33 -19.39
C GLU A 40 53.76 49.76 -18.13
N GLU A 41 53.33 51.03 -18.08
CA GLU A 41 52.51 51.57 -16.99
C GLU A 41 51.09 50.96 -16.96
N GLU A 42 50.49 50.69 -18.11
CA GLU A 42 49.20 50.01 -18.18
C GLU A 42 49.30 48.56 -17.75
N TRP A 43 50.38 47.88 -18.13
CA TRP A 43 50.67 46.52 -17.70
C TRP A 43 50.85 46.44 -16.18
N GLN A 44 51.60 47.35 -15.58
CA GLN A 44 51.80 47.41 -14.13
C GLN A 44 50.46 47.63 -13.39
N ARG A 45 49.61 48.55 -13.87
CA ARG A 45 48.27 48.76 -13.31
C ARG A 45 47.39 47.51 -13.38
N GLN A 46 47.43 46.79 -14.51
CA GLN A 46 46.68 45.53 -14.65
C GLN A 46 47.19 44.45 -13.69
N MET A 47 48.52 44.33 -13.52
CA MET A 47 49.11 43.37 -12.58
C MET A 47 48.74 43.69 -11.12
N ASP A 48 48.71 44.96 -10.74
CA ASP A 48 48.30 45.39 -9.41
C ASP A 48 46.81 45.15 -9.16
N GLU A 49 45.96 45.42 -10.16
CA GLU A 49 44.52 45.13 -10.11
C GLU A 49 44.27 43.62 -9.96
N LEU A 50 44.90 42.80 -10.82
CA LEU A 50 44.77 41.35 -10.77
C LEU A 50 45.28 40.78 -9.44
N THR A 51 46.36 41.34 -8.89
CA THR A 51 46.88 40.95 -7.58
C THR A 51 45.89 41.29 -6.47
N THR A 52 45.29 42.48 -6.51
CA THR A 52 44.26 42.90 -5.57
C THR A 52 43.04 41.99 -5.66
N ARG A 53 42.57 41.69 -6.87
CA ARG A 53 41.43 40.80 -7.11
C ARG A 53 41.70 39.38 -6.64
N LYS A 54 42.90 38.85 -6.87
CA LYS A 54 43.33 37.54 -6.36
C LYS A 54 43.29 37.50 -4.84
N ASN A 55 43.79 38.54 -4.17
CA ASN A 55 43.79 38.60 -2.71
C ASN A 55 42.38 38.71 -2.14
N ASP A 56 41.50 39.50 -2.76
CA ASP A 56 40.07 39.60 -2.41
C ASP A 56 39.35 38.24 -2.57
N LEU A 57 39.50 37.58 -3.72
CA LEU A 57 38.93 36.24 -3.95
C LEU A 57 39.47 35.20 -2.97
N MET A 58 40.74 35.26 -2.62
CA MET A 58 41.34 34.36 -1.63
C MET A 58 40.76 34.60 -0.22
N SER A 59 40.56 35.86 0.16
CA SER A 59 39.86 36.23 1.40
C SER A 59 38.42 35.73 1.42
N GLN A 60 37.67 35.90 0.32
CA GLN A 60 36.31 35.39 0.18
C GLN A 60 36.26 33.86 0.28
N LEU A 61 37.19 33.15 -0.38
CA LEU A 61 37.30 31.70 -0.30
C LEU A 61 37.53 31.24 1.15
N ASN A 62 38.42 31.91 1.88
CA ASN A 62 38.72 31.60 3.27
C ASN A 62 37.50 31.84 4.18
N SER A 63 36.79 32.96 3.98
CA SER A 63 35.53 33.23 4.68
C SER A 63 34.49 32.16 4.41
N LEU A 64 34.28 31.81 3.14
CA LEU A 64 33.27 30.82 2.75
C LEU A 64 33.62 29.42 3.29
N ASN A 65 34.90 29.05 3.33
CA ASN A 65 35.33 27.80 3.96
C ASN A 65 35.04 27.79 5.47
N SER A 66 35.29 28.91 6.16
CA SER A 66 34.95 29.06 7.57
C SER A 66 33.43 28.93 7.81
N ASP A 67 32.61 29.56 6.96
CA ASP A 67 31.15 29.46 7.04
C ASP A 67 30.66 28.02 6.81
N VAL A 68 31.24 27.33 5.82
CA VAL A 68 30.93 25.91 5.55
C VAL A 68 31.25 25.04 6.76
N ASP A 69 32.39 25.25 7.41
CA ASP A 69 32.78 24.45 8.58
C ASP A 69 31.91 24.78 9.80
N ALA A 70 31.56 26.06 9.99
CA ALA A 70 30.59 26.47 11.01
C ALA A 70 29.22 25.84 10.79
N LEU A 71 28.71 25.81 9.56
CA LEU A 71 27.44 25.18 9.20
C LEU A 71 27.46 23.66 9.41
N LYS A 72 28.56 22.99 9.05
CA LYS A 72 28.73 21.55 9.33
C LYS A 72 28.68 21.28 10.83
N GLN A 73 29.37 22.09 11.63
CA GLN A 73 29.36 21.94 13.08
C GLN A 73 27.96 22.22 13.66
N MET A 74 27.26 23.23 13.15
CA MET A 74 25.88 23.53 13.56
C MET A 74 24.94 22.37 13.27
N ASN A 75 25.02 21.77 12.08
CA ASN A 75 24.22 20.60 11.73
C ASN A 75 24.52 19.42 12.67
N LYS A 76 25.78 19.12 12.94
CA LYS A 76 26.17 18.07 13.89
C LYS A 76 25.62 18.30 15.30
N ASN A 77 25.64 19.55 15.78
CA ASN A 77 25.09 19.90 17.09
C ASN A 77 23.57 19.70 17.11
N LYS A 78 22.87 20.18 16.08
CA LYS A 78 21.42 20.01 15.94
C LYS A 78 21.00 18.54 15.83
N ASP A 79 21.76 17.73 15.10
CA ASP A 79 21.52 16.28 15.02
C ASP A 79 21.62 15.63 16.41
N GLY A 80 22.62 16.02 17.20
CA GLY A 80 22.76 15.55 18.58
C GLY A 80 21.65 16.04 19.52
N GLU A 81 21.18 17.28 19.35
CA GLU A 81 20.04 17.83 20.10
C GLU A 81 18.73 17.11 19.75
N LEU A 82 18.51 16.81 18.47
CA LEU A 82 17.37 16.04 18.00
C LEU A 82 17.37 14.63 18.57
N GLU A 83 18.51 13.94 18.54
CA GLU A 83 18.62 12.59 19.10
C GLU A 83 18.33 12.57 20.61
N LYS A 84 18.79 13.59 21.36
CA LYS A 84 18.45 13.73 22.78
C LYS A 84 16.97 13.95 22.99
N ALA A 85 16.36 14.88 22.26
CA ALA A 85 14.93 15.16 22.35
C ALA A 85 14.07 13.93 22.03
N GLU A 86 14.45 13.14 21.02
CA GLU A 86 13.80 11.87 20.69
C GLU A 86 13.90 10.87 21.84
N ASN A 87 15.10 10.71 22.41
CA ASN A 87 15.33 9.77 23.50
C ASN A 87 14.58 10.18 24.77
N ASP A 88 14.54 11.47 25.10
CA ASP A 88 13.80 12.01 26.24
C ASP A 88 12.28 11.82 26.05
N LEU A 89 11.77 12.01 24.82
CA LEU A 89 10.38 11.74 24.48
C LEU A 89 10.04 10.25 24.67
N TYR A 90 10.86 9.34 24.16
CA TYR A 90 10.62 7.90 24.34
C TYR A 90 10.77 7.46 25.80
N ALA A 91 11.72 8.05 26.53
CA ALA A 91 11.88 7.82 27.96
C ALA A 91 10.64 8.26 28.76
N SER A 92 9.92 9.30 28.33
CA SER A 92 8.67 9.75 28.98
C SER A 92 7.58 8.68 28.98
N VAL A 93 7.56 7.79 27.98
CA VAL A 93 6.66 6.64 27.90
C VAL A 93 7.28 5.35 28.42
N GLY A 94 8.50 5.42 28.98
CA GLY A 94 9.25 4.28 29.51
C GLY A 94 9.74 3.32 28.42
N ALA A 95 9.98 3.83 27.21
CA ALA A 95 10.40 3.03 26.07
C ALA A 95 11.78 3.46 25.54
N THR A 96 12.47 2.50 24.94
CA THR A 96 13.72 2.73 24.20
C THR A 96 13.42 2.91 22.71
N LYS A 97 14.37 3.52 21.97
CA LYS A 97 14.30 3.68 20.51
C LYS A 97 14.02 2.36 19.77
N SER A 98 14.58 1.24 20.24
CA SER A 98 14.34 -0.09 19.68
C SER A 98 12.91 -0.57 19.93
N GLN A 99 12.40 -0.42 21.16
CA GLN A 99 11.03 -0.82 21.49
C GLN A 99 9.99 0.00 20.71
N VAL A 100 10.23 1.28 20.50
CA VAL A 100 9.38 2.14 19.65
C VAL A 100 9.44 1.69 18.19
N ALA A 101 10.61 1.34 17.67
CA ALA A 101 10.74 0.82 16.30
C ALA A 101 9.99 -0.51 16.10
N ASP A 102 10.07 -1.42 17.06
CA ASP A 102 9.33 -2.70 17.00
C ASP A 102 7.82 -2.47 17.15
N TYR A 103 7.40 -1.56 18.04
CA TYR A 103 6.01 -1.14 18.16
C TYR A 103 5.49 -0.54 16.85
N ARG A 104 6.27 0.34 16.19
CA ARG A 104 5.92 0.93 14.89
C ARG A 104 5.63 -0.14 13.84
N ARG A 105 6.49 -1.16 13.74
CA ARG A 105 6.31 -2.30 12.83
C ARG A 105 5.01 -3.07 13.11
N LYS A 106 4.74 -3.38 14.37
CA LYS A 106 3.50 -4.08 14.79
C LYS A 106 2.26 -3.22 14.50
N PHE A 107 2.33 -1.94 14.80
CA PHE A 107 1.27 -0.97 14.56
C PHE A 107 0.92 -0.86 13.07
N GLU A 108 1.93 -0.71 12.20
CA GLU A 108 1.74 -0.64 10.74
C GLU A 108 1.19 -1.95 10.16
N ALA A 109 1.66 -3.10 10.65
CA ALA A 109 1.15 -4.40 10.23
C ALA A 109 -0.33 -4.56 10.58
N LEU A 110 -0.73 -4.18 11.80
CA LEU A 110 -2.12 -4.22 12.23
C LEU A 110 -2.98 -3.21 11.48
N GLU A 111 -2.50 -1.98 11.30
CA GLU A 111 -3.22 -0.94 10.55
C GLU A 111 -3.49 -1.41 9.12
N LYS A 112 -2.49 -2.01 8.46
CA LYS A 112 -2.65 -2.62 7.14
C LYS A 112 -3.74 -3.69 7.18
N LYS A 113 -3.69 -4.61 8.15
CA LYS A 113 -4.66 -5.70 8.31
C LYS A 113 -6.10 -5.19 8.48
N ILE A 114 -6.29 -4.17 9.31
CA ILE A 114 -7.60 -3.54 9.57
C ILE A 114 -8.09 -2.80 8.32
N ASN A 115 -7.21 -2.07 7.63
CA ASN A 115 -7.56 -1.38 6.39
C ASN A 115 -7.96 -2.34 5.27
N SER A 116 -7.25 -3.46 5.10
CA SER A 116 -7.59 -4.49 4.12
C SER A 116 -8.68 -5.45 4.58
N LYS A 117 -9.15 -5.35 5.84
CA LYS A 117 -10.08 -6.31 6.49
C LYS A 117 -9.66 -7.77 6.26
N SER A 118 -8.36 -8.01 6.25
CA SER A 118 -7.79 -9.32 5.92
C SER A 118 -7.60 -10.14 7.19
N GLY A 119 -8.05 -11.40 7.17
CA GLY A 119 -7.98 -12.28 8.33
C GLY A 119 -9.23 -12.24 9.20
N SER A 120 -9.13 -12.79 10.40
CA SER A 120 -10.20 -12.79 11.40
C SER A 120 -10.17 -11.49 12.21
N LYS A 121 -11.36 -10.98 12.54
CA LYS A 121 -11.50 -9.81 13.41
C LYS A 121 -11.02 -10.11 14.82
N GLU A 122 -11.26 -11.32 15.31
CA GLU A 122 -10.82 -11.78 16.62
C GLU A 122 -9.29 -11.71 16.76
N ASP A 123 -8.54 -12.07 15.70
CA ASP A 123 -7.08 -11.96 15.69
C ASP A 123 -6.61 -10.49 15.68
N ALA A 124 -7.30 -9.64 14.92
CA ALA A 124 -7.01 -8.20 14.90
C ALA A 124 -7.31 -7.52 16.25
N GLU A 125 -8.34 -7.96 16.97
CA GLU A 125 -8.67 -7.47 18.31
C GLU A 125 -7.62 -7.88 19.36
N LYS A 126 -7.07 -9.10 19.26
CA LYS A 126 -5.96 -9.54 20.12
C LYS A 126 -4.70 -8.69 19.90
N GLU A 127 -4.31 -8.51 18.65
CA GLU A 127 -3.16 -7.67 18.29
C GLU A 127 -3.40 -6.21 18.70
N PHE A 128 -4.64 -5.71 18.57
CA PHE A 128 -5.00 -4.37 19.03
C PHE A 128 -4.90 -4.23 20.55
N ALA A 129 -5.29 -5.25 21.31
CA ALA A 129 -5.17 -5.26 22.77
C ALA A 129 -3.70 -5.26 23.24
N GLU A 130 -2.81 -5.98 22.54
CA GLU A 130 -1.36 -5.92 22.78
C GLU A 130 -0.80 -4.51 22.56
N ILE A 131 -1.26 -3.83 21.51
CA ILE A 131 -0.89 -2.45 21.20
C ILE A 131 -1.44 -1.49 22.27
N GLU A 132 -2.67 -1.68 22.72
CA GLU A 132 -3.33 -0.85 23.74
C GLU A 132 -2.66 -0.95 25.12
N ALA A 133 -2.07 -2.11 25.44
CA ALA A 133 -1.32 -2.32 26.69
C ALA A 133 -0.03 -1.48 26.78
N SER A 134 0.56 -1.11 25.65
CA SER A 134 1.80 -0.32 25.63
C SER A 134 1.54 1.18 25.75
N LYS A 135 2.25 1.86 26.66
CA LYS A 135 2.19 3.33 26.79
C LYS A 135 2.70 4.08 25.55
N ILE A 136 3.47 3.40 24.69
CA ILE A 136 3.98 3.93 23.41
C ILE A 136 2.84 4.44 22.53
N ARG A 137 1.62 3.91 22.67
CA ARG A 137 0.44 4.40 21.91
C ARG A 137 0.11 5.88 22.12
N CYS A 138 0.60 6.49 23.19
CA CYS A 138 0.34 7.90 23.52
C CYS A 138 1.33 8.85 22.84
N LEU A 139 2.37 8.34 22.16
CA LEU A 139 3.30 9.20 21.45
C LEU A 139 2.59 9.97 20.32
N PRO A 140 3.00 11.23 20.04
CA PRO A 140 2.37 12.05 19.02
C PRO A 140 2.32 11.39 17.64
N GLU A 141 3.32 10.59 17.28
CA GLU A 141 3.37 9.87 16.01
C GLU A 141 2.27 8.80 15.82
N PHE A 142 1.71 8.28 16.93
CA PHE A 142 0.75 7.17 16.90
C PHE A 142 -0.66 7.58 17.31
N TRP A 143 -0.82 8.61 18.14
CA TRP A 143 -2.10 8.90 18.80
C TRP A 143 -3.29 9.01 17.83
N ASP A 144 -3.16 9.84 16.79
CA ASP A 144 -4.25 10.05 15.83
C ASP A 144 -4.54 8.79 15.00
N ARG A 145 -3.48 8.09 14.56
CA ARG A 145 -3.59 6.83 13.83
C ARG A 145 -4.23 5.75 14.69
N TYR A 146 -3.91 5.70 15.98
CA TYR A 146 -4.48 4.76 16.93
C TYR A 146 -5.98 5.00 17.10
N GLN A 147 -6.42 6.27 17.23
CA GLN A 147 -7.85 6.59 17.31
C GLN A 147 -8.59 6.19 16.03
N ALA A 148 -7.99 6.48 14.86
CA ALA A 148 -8.55 6.05 13.58
C ALA A 148 -8.64 4.53 13.46
N MET A 149 -7.60 3.81 13.90
CA MET A 149 -7.55 2.35 13.92
C MET A 149 -8.61 1.75 14.85
N LYS A 150 -8.76 2.30 16.05
CA LYS A 150 -9.80 1.92 17.02
C LYS A 150 -11.19 2.06 16.42
N LYS A 151 -11.46 3.20 15.78
CA LYS A 151 -12.74 3.44 15.08
C LYS A 151 -12.95 2.43 13.95
N LYS A 152 -11.96 2.21 13.09
CA LYS A 152 -12.05 1.23 12.00
C LYS A 152 -12.28 -0.20 12.50
N LEU A 153 -11.72 -0.58 13.63
CA LEU A 153 -11.95 -1.89 14.25
C LEU A 153 -13.38 -2.02 14.79
N ALA A 154 -13.94 -0.94 15.36
CA ALA A 154 -15.34 -0.91 15.75
C ALA A 154 -16.28 -0.98 14.53
N ASP A 155 -15.96 -0.22 13.49
CA ASP A 155 -16.66 -0.21 12.20
C ASP A 155 -16.42 -1.48 11.37
N TRP A 156 -15.47 -2.32 11.77
CA TRP A 156 -15.25 -3.64 11.20
C TRP A 156 -16.40 -4.54 11.65
N ASN A 157 -17.54 -4.34 11.02
CA ASN A 157 -18.71 -5.16 11.22
C ASN A 157 -18.44 -6.53 10.56
N VAL A 158 -18.37 -7.54 11.41
CA VAL A 158 -18.37 -8.97 11.04
C VAL A 158 -19.82 -9.47 10.97
N GLY A 159 -20.80 -8.56 10.96
CA GLY A 159 -22.19 -8.89 10.74
C GLY A 159 -22.41 -9.60 9.41
N PRO A 160 -23.48 -10.41 9.31
CA PRO A 160 -23.75 -11.17 8.11
C PRO A 160 -23.90 -10.21 6.93
N SER A 161 -23.05 -10.36 5.92
CA SER A 161 -23.18 -9.59 4.69
C SER A 161 -24.51 -9.96 4.06
N GLY A 162 -25.40 -8.99 3.89
CA GLY A 162 -26.67 -9.20 3.23
C GLY A 162 -26.43 -9.43 1.74
N TYR A 163 -26.85 -10.57 1.19
CA TYR A 163 -26.79 -10.80 -0.25
C TYR A 163 -28.18 -10.83 -0.84
N THR A 164 -28.41 -10.00 -1.86
CA THR A 164 -29.66 -9.98 -2.62
C THR A 164 -29.60 -11.04 -3.70
N VAL A 165 -30.46 -12.05 -3.60
CA VAL A 165 -30.53 -13.16 -4.55
C VAL A 165 -30.94 -12.64 -5.93
N VAL A 166 -30.17 -13.00 -6.96
CA VAL A 166 -30.48 -12.71 -8.36
C VAL A 166 -31.06 -13.96 -9.03
N LYS A 167 -31.84 -13.77 -10.10
CA LYS A 167 -32.39 -14.89 -10.88
C LYS A 167 -31.26 -15.80 -11.38
N GLY A 168 -31.32 -17.10 -11.01
CA GLY A 168 -30.31 -18.10 -11.38
C GLY A 168 -29.26 -18.40 -10.31
N ASP A 169 -29.34 -17.70 -9.16
CA ASP A 169 -28.53 -18.01 -7.98
C ASP A 169 -29.02 -19.27 -7.26
N CYS A 170 -28.08 -19.93 -6.61
CA CYS A 170 -28.33 -20.98 -5.63
C CYS A 170 -27.35 -20.81 -4.48
N LEU A 171 -27.66 -21.37 -3.30
CA LEU A 171 -26.82 -21.23 -2.11
C LEU A 171 -25.37 -21.68 -2.36
N TRP A 172 -25.17 -22.68 -3.22
CA TRP A 172 -23.86 -23.17 -3.64
C TRP A 172 -23.04 -22.12 -4.40
N LYS A 173 -23.65 -21.43 -5.37
CA LYS A 173 -22.99 -20.34 -6.11
C LYS A 173 -22.67 -19.15 -5.22
N ILE A 174 -23.61 -18.77 -4.35
CA ILE A 174 -23.44 -17.65 -3.41
C ILE A 174 -22.27 -17.94 -2.45
N ALA A 175 -22.20 -19.15 -1.90
CA ALA A 175 -21.06 -19.57 -1.06
C ALA A 175 -19.73 -19.59 -1.83
N GLY A 176 -19.76 -19.90 -3.13
CA GLY A 176 -18.58 -19.91 -4.00
C GLY A 176 -18.01 -18.54 -4.33
N MET A 177 -18.73 -17.44 -4.09
CA MET A 177 -18.24 -16.11 -4.40
C MET A 177 -17.06 -15.72 -3.50
N LYS A 178 -15.99 -15.17 -4.08
CA LYS A 178 -14.79 -14.74 -3.35
C LYS A 178 -15.09 -13.71 -2.25
N GLN A 179 -16.12 -12.87 -2.47
CA GLN A 179 -16.57 -11.85 -1.53
C GLN A 179 -17.30 -12.42 -0.29
N HIS A 180 -17.69 -13.69 -0.31
CA HIS A 180 -18.41 -14.35 0.78
C HIS A 180 -17.53 -15.40 1.44
N TYR A 181 -17.46 -16.60 0.88
CA TYR A 181 -16.61 -17.67 1.43
C TYR A 181 -15.54 -18.19 0.47
N GLY A 182 -15.68 -17.95 -0.84
CA GLY A 182 -14.80 -18.51 -1.87
C GLY A 182 -14.82 -20.04 -1.95
N ASN A 183 -15.74 -20.71 -1.23
CA ASN A 183 -15.85 -22.15 -1.19
C ASN A 183 -17.33 -22.57 -1.27
N PRO A 184 -17.77 -23.13 -2.40
CA PRO A 184 -19.16 -23.54 -2.58
C PRO A 184 -19.65 -24.60 -1.58
N ARG A 185 -18.72 -25.33 -0.95
CA ARG A 185 -19.02 -26.36 0.06
C ARG A 185 -19.63 -25.82 1.35
N LEU A 186 -19.51 -24.52 1.58
CA LEU A 186 -19.98 -23.83 2.78
C LEU A 186 -21.43 -23.31 2.66
N TRP A 187 -22.14 -23.66 1.58
CA TRP A 187 -23.55 -23.31 1.39
C TRP A 187 -24.48 -23.72 2.55
N PRO A 188 -24.29 -24.85 3.29
CA PRO A 188 -25.19 -25.23 4.37
C PRO A 188 -25.21 -24.19 5.50
N ALA A 189 -24.09 -23.48 5.69
CA ALA A 189 -23.98 -22.44 6.70
C ALA A 189 -24.88 -21.23 6.38
N ILE A 190 -25.04 -20.89 5.09
CA ILE A 190 -25.98 -19.87 4.64
C ILE A 190 -27.42 -20.33 4.90
N TRP A 191 -27.72 -21.60 4.61
CA TRP A 191 -29.06 -22.13 4.85
C TRP A 191 -29.42 -22.13 6.35
N GLU A 192 -28.53 -22.62 7.21
CA GLU A 192 -28.76 -22.67 8.66
C GLU A 192 -29.02 -21.27 9.24
N ALA A 193 -28.26 -20.26 8.81
CA ALA A 193 -28.45 -18.88 9.28
C ALA A 193 -29.74 -18.19 8.77
N ASN A 194 -30.39 -18.73 7.74
CA ASN A 194 -31.61 -18.16 7.15
C ASN A 194 -32.82 -19.08 7.25
N ARG A 195 -32.70 -20.22 7.95
CA ARG A 195 -33.78 -21.20 8.09
C ARG A 195 -34.99 -20.61 8.79
N ASP A 196 -34.74 -19.83 9.84
CA ASP A 196 -35.76 -19.20 10.69
C ASP A 196 -36.21 -17.82 10.17
N GLY A 197 -35.51 -17.25 9.18
CA GLY A 197 -35.87 -15.97 8.59
C GLY A 197 -34.77 -15.32 7.73
N VAL A 198 -35.14 -14.76 6.58
CA VAL A 198 -34.29 -13.90 5.74
C VAL A 198 -34.39 -12.44 6.20
N VAL A 199 -33.43 -11.57 5.81
CA VAL A 199 -33.41 -10.15 6.21
C VAL A 199 -34.60 -9.39 5.64
N SER A 200 -34.83 -9.55 4.34
CA SER A 200 -35.97 -8.97 3.64
C SER A 200 -36.38 -9.87 2.47
N ALA A 201 -37.64 -9.81 2.11
CA ALA A 201 -38.19 -10.56 1.00
C ALA A 201 -39.25 -9.71 0.27
N PRO A 202 -39.37 -9.85 -1.06
CA PRO A 202 -40.43 -9.20 -1.83
C PRO A 202 -41.83 -9.65 -1.37
N ALA A 203 -42.84 -8.85 -1.68
CA ALA A 203 -44.24 -9.23 -1.46
C ALA A 203 -44.54 -10.54 -2.18
N ARG A 204 -45.24 -11.47 -1.49
CA ARG A 204 -45.57 -12.85 -1.95
C ARG A 204 -44.45 -13.89 -1.90
N THR A 205 -43.28 -13.57 -1.34
CA THR A 205 -42.19 -14.54 -1.13
C THR A 205 -42.14 -15.00 0.33
N PRO A 206 -41.90 -16.30 0.62
CA PRO A 206 -41.72 -16.76 2.00
C PRO A 206 -40.50 -16.09 2.64
N LYS A 207 -40.65 -15.65 3.89
CA LYS A 207 -39.57 -15.06 4.69
C LYS A 207 -38.67 -16.11 5.32
N THR A 208 -39.03 -17.39 5.28
CA THR A 208 -38.25 -18.51 5.82
C THR A 208 -37.82 -19.46 4.70
N ILE A 209 -36.72 -20.18 4.89
CA ILE A 209 -36.18 -21.13 3.90
C ILE A 209 -36.23 -22.55 4.47
N PRO A 210 -37.40 -23.22 4.45
CA PRO A 210 -37.51 -24.59 4.95
C PRO A 210 -36.78 -25.60 4.06
N ASN A 211 -36.67 -25.32 2.76
CA ASN A 211 -35.96 -26.16 1.80
C ASN A 211 -34.69 -25.45 1.30
N PRO A 212 -33.49 -26.02 1.52
CA PRO A 212 -32.23 -25.40 1.11
C PRO A 212 -32.10 -25.19 -0.41
N ASN A 213 -32.85 -25.94 -1.22
CA ASN A 213 -32.81 -25.83 -2.68
C ASN A 213 -33.73 -24.74 -3.24
N LEU A 214 -34.49 -24.04 -2.40
CA LEU A 214 -35.51 -23.08 -2.84
C LEU A 214 -35.23 -21.69 -2.27
N ILE A 215 -34.62 -20.85 -3.11
CA ILE A 215 -34.45 -19.42 -2.87
C ILE A 215 -35.08 -18.63 -4.01
N TYR A 216 -35.53 -17.42 -3.71
CA TYR A 216 -36.25 -16.57 -4.65
C TYR A 216 -35.48 -15.28 -4.93
N PRO A 217 -35.53 -14.77 -6.19
CA PRO A 217 -34.92 -13.49 -6.52
C PRO A 217 -35.48 -12.34 -5.67
N GLY A 218 -34.61 -11.40 -5.28
CA GLY A 218 -34.93 -10.26 -4.43
C GLY A 218 -34.97 -10.56 -2.93
N GLN A 219 -34.78 -11.82 -2.51
CA GLN A 219 -34.55 -12.13 -1.08
C GLN A 219 -33.17 -11.62 -0.65
N VAL A 220 -33.10 -10.96 0.50
CA VAL A 220 -31.82 -10.58 1.12
C VAL A 220 -31.47 -11.61 2.19
N LEU A 221 -30.48 -12.46 1.88
CA LEU A 221 -29.99 -13.51 2.75
C LEU A 221 -28.93 -12.96 3.72
N ARG A 222 -28.96 -13.42 4.97
CA ARG A 222 -27.88 -13.25 5.95
C ARG A 222 -26.73 -14.17 5.58
N ILE A 223 -25.58 -13.65 5.18
CA ILE A 223 -24.37 -14.47 4.98
C ILE A 223 -23.48 -14.36 6.21
N PRO A 224 -23.57 -15.29 7.17
CA PRO A 224 -22.76 -15.23 8.39
C PRO A 224 -21.27 -15.32 8.08
N THR A 225 -20.47 -14.44 8.66
CA THR A 225 -19.01 -14.55 8.59
C THR A 225 -18.54 -15.80 9.36
N MET A 226 -17.77 -16.67 8.70
CA MET A 226 -17.31 -17.92 9.30
C MET A 226 -15.88 -17.76 9.82
N THR A 227 -15.67 -17.97 11.12
CA THR A 227 -14.33 -18.23 11.69
C THR A 227 -13.78 -19.56 11.14
N GLU A 228 -12.46 -19.72 11.16
CA GLU A 228 -11.78 -20.91 10.61
C GLU A 228 -12.25 -22.23 11.24
N GLU A 229 -12.63 -22.21 12.52
CA GLU A 229 -13.20 -23.36 13.21
C GLU A 229 -14.58 -23.74 12.69
N LEU A 230 -15.45 -22.74 12.45
CA LEU A 230 -16.77 -22.96 11.87
C LEU A 230 -16.65 -23.52 10.46
N LYS A 231 -15.72 -22.99 9.64
CA LYS A 231 -15.43 -23.54 8.31
C LYS A 231 -15.09 -25.02 8.38
N LYS A 232 -14.15 -25.41 9.25
CA LYS A 232 -13.76 -26.82 9.44
C LYS A 232 -14.94 -27.70 9.86
N LYS A 233 -15.77 -27.23 10.80
CA LYS A 233 -16.98 -27.95 11.26
C LYS A 233 -18.01 -28.14 10.14
N THR A 234 -18.27 -27.10 9.35
CA THR A 234 -19.18 -27.20 8.20
C THR A 234 -18.63 -28.09 7.09
N LEU A 235 -17.30 -28.11 6.88
CA LEU A 235 -16.65 -28.97 5.90
C LEU A 235 -16.61 -30.44 6.33
N SER A 236 -16.44 -30.72 7.63
CA SER A 236 -16.46 -32.08 8.18
C SER A 236 -17.87 -32.67 8.26
N THR A 237 -18.89 -31.82 8.30
CA THR A 237 -20.28 -32.27 8.33
C THR A 237 -20.66 -32.94 7.00
N SER A 238 -21.10 -34.19 7.08
CA SER A 238 -21.48 -34.98 5.90
C SER A 238 -22.66 -34.35 5.15
N TRP A 239 -22.50 -34.16 3.85
CA TRP A 239 -23.50 -33.57 2.95
C TRP A 239 -24.80 -34.40 2.90
N ARG A 240 -24.71 -35.68 3.29
CA ARG A 240 -25.88 -36.58 3.44
C ARG A 240 -26.90 -36.09 4.46
N LYS A 241 -26.51 -35.21 5.40
CA LYS A 241 -27.44 -34.60 6.36
C LYS A 241 -28.47 -33.68 5.67
N TYR A 242 -28.06 -32.99 4.61
CA TYR A 242 -28.88 -31.98 3.94
C TYR A 242 -29.46 -32.46 2.60
N TYR A 243 -28.89 -33.52 2.01
CA TYR A 243 -29.38 -34.15 0.78
C TYR A 243 -30.06 -35.49 1.08
N LYS A 244 -31.40 -35.52 1.06
CA LYS A 244 -32.15 -36.77 0.99
C LYS A 244 -32.35 -37.13 -0.49
N PRO A 245 -31.76 -38.23 -0.99
CA PRO A 245 -32.01 -38.66 -2.38
C PRO A 245 -33.50 -38.93 -2.55
N LYS A 246 -34.08 -38.43 -3.65
CA LYS A 246 -35.47 -38.76 -4.01
C LYS A 246 -35.55 -40.29 -4.11
N THR A 247 -36.30 -40.92 -3.22
CA THR A 247 -36.66 -42.33 -3.38
C THR A 247 -37.39 -42.45 -4.71
N ARG A 248 -36.84 -43.25 -5.62
CA ARG A 248 -37.46 -43.51 -6.92
C ARG A 248 -38.82 -44.16 -6.63
N MET A 249 -39.93 -43.43 -6.83
CA MET A 249 -41.27 -44.02 -6.71
C MET A 249 -41.30 -45.26 -7.62
N LYS A 250 -41.52 -46.44 -7.03
CA LYS A 250 -41.76 -47.67 -7.82
C LYS A 250 -43.04 -47.42 -8.60
N LYS A 251 -42.97 -47.49 -9.94
CA LYS A 251 -44.17 -47.48 -10.80
C LYS A 251 -45.04 -48.66 -10.37
N THR A 252 -46.19 -48.40 -9.76
CA THR A 252 -47.24 -49.41 -9.57
C THR A 252 -47.93 -49.60 -10.92
N THR A 253 -47.60 -50.67 -11.62
CA THR A 253 -48.39 -51.16 -12.76
C THR A 253 -49.66 -51.80 -12.21
N THR A 254 -50.79 -51.11 -12.35
CA THR A 254 -52.12 -51.70 -12.17
C THR A 254 -52.36 -52.73 -13.28
N PRO A 255 -52.78 -53.97 -12.99
CA PRO A 255 -53.14 -54.94 -14.01
C PRO A 255 -54.34 -54.44 -14.81
N LYS A 256 -54.29 -54.65 -16.13
CA LYS A 256 -55.34 -54.31 -17.08
C LYS A 256 -56.40 -55.42 -16.99
N ASP A 257 -57.57 -55.11 -16.46
CA ASP A 257 -58.70 -56.05 -16.41
C ASP A 257 -59.19 -56.34 -17.83
N ASP A 258 -59.13 -57.61 -18.23
CA ASP A 258 -59.68 -58.14 -19.47
C ASP A 258 -61.22 -58.20 -19.36
N MET A 259 -61.92 -57.17 -19.82
CA MET A 259 -63.36 -57.26 -20.05
C MET A 259 -63.64 -58.03 -21.34
N LYS A 260 -64.13 -59.26 -21.16
CA LYS A 260 -64.77 -60.13 -22.16
C LYS A 260 -65.74 -59.34 -23.03
N LYS A 261 -65.62 -59.54 -24.35
CA LYS A 261 -66.57 -59.12 -25.36
C LYS A 261 -67.63 -60.21 -25.48
N ASP A 262 -68.72 -60.07 -24.74
CA ASP A 262 -69.87 -60.96 -24.85
C ASP A 262 -70.63 -60.71 -26.16
N GLU A 263 -70.92 -61.80 -26.85
CA GLU A 263 -71.75 -61.93 -28.04
C GLU A 263 -73.17 -61.39 -27.80
N LYS A 264 -73.73 -60.65 -28.76
CA LYS A 264 -75.18 -60.59 -28.98
C LYS A 264 -75.49 -60.46 -30.48
N LYS A 265 -76.04 -61.57 -30.98
CA LYS A 265 -77.10 -61.77 -31.99
C LYS A 265 -77.38 -60.67 -33.01
#